data_AF-A0A9Q5HTS8-F1
#
_entry.id   AF-A0A9Q5HTS8-F1
#
_cell.length_a   1.000
_cell.length_b   1.000
_cell.length_c   1.000
_cell.angle_alpha   90.00
_cell.angle_beta   90.00
_cell.angle_gamma   90.00
#
_symmetry.space_group_name_H-M   'P 1'
#
loop_
_entity.id
_entity.type
_entity.pdbx_description
1 polymer ?
#
loop_
_entity_poly.entity_id
_entity_poly.type
_entity_poly.pdbx_seq_one_letter_code
_entity_poly.pdbx_strand_id
1 'polypeptide(L)'
;MERLRRRVPFKPDGEVDVSEDSRILDEQEQEQWISELREKAENLDRRIYRQSQVYTGLSCILHVILFFRLSLLDETPILFARLFVFIQVLVHVNLLILLTPTLDTPVHRLAKELPRLPLPIPLTLGVASLAPLVSFLSGRSWTQTGWWSVAAVITLLVWIMLQSVQDSRTNLEHLEKLKYDAKGA
;
A
#
# COMPACT_ATOMS: atom_id res chain seq x y z
N MET A 1 -46.44 62.35 -4.03
CA MET A 1 -45.51 61.47 -4.76
C MET A 1 -45.01 60.41 -3.79
N GLU A 2 -45.57 59.20 -3.88
CA GLU A 2 -45.23 58.08 -3.01
C GLU A 2 -43.81 57.59 -3.31
N ARG A 3 -42.95 57.57 -2.29
CA ARG A 3 -41.63 56.96 -2.34
C ARG A 3 -41.81 55.43 -2.37
N LEU A 4 -41.77 54.85 -3.56
CA LEU A 4 -41.68 53.39 -3.76
C LEU A 4 -40.52 52.84 -2.93
N ARG A 5 -40.85 52.00 -1.93
CA ARG A 5 -39.87 51.32 -1.08
C ARG A 5 -39.22 50.20 -1.90
N ARG A 6 -38.06 50.50 -2.47
CA ARG A 6 -37.24 49.56 -3.24
C ARG A 6 -36.79 48.42 -2.32
N ARG A 7 -37.07 47.17 -2.70
CA ARG A 7 -36.54 45.99 -2.00
C ARG A 7 -35.02 45.97 -2.23
N VAL A 8 -34.26 46.00 -1.14
CA VAL A 8 -32.82 45.80 -1.16
C VAL A 8 -32.62 44.28 -1.26
N PRO A 9 -32.01 43.75 -2.35
CA PRO A 9 -31.64 42.35 -2.38
C PRO A 9 -30.68 42.07 -1.23
N PHE A 10 -30.86 40.94 -0.56
CA PHE A 10 -29.99 40.47 0.50
C PHE A 10 -28.54 40.51 -0.02
N LYS A 11 -27.74 41.43 0.49
CA LYS A 11 -26.28 41.31 0.41
C LYS A 11 -25.91 40.42 1.59
N PRO A 12 -25.30 39.24 1.37
CA PRO A 12 -24.71 38.52 2.48
C PRO A 12 -23.65 39.43 3.08
N ASP A 13 -23.88 39.84 4.32
CA ASP A 13 -22.89 40.54 5.14
C ASP A 13 -21.74 39.57 5.39
N GLY A 14 -20.57 39.87 4.83
CA GLY A 14 -19.35 39.14 5.11
C GLY A 14 -18.55 38.80 3.86
N GLU A 15 -17.83 39.79 3.34
CA GLU A 15 -16.49 39.54 2.76
C GLU A 15 -15.54 39.09 3.89
N VAL A 16 -15.89 37.99 4.55
CA VAL A 16 -14.87 37.11 5.09
C VAL A 16 -14.51 36.26 3.88
N ASP A 17 -13.24 36.28 3.51
CA ASP A 17 -12.60 35.29 2.66
C ASP A 17 -12.72 33.92 3.36
N VAL A 18 -13.95 33.42 3.49
CA VAL A 18 -14.22 32.06 3.90
C VAL A 18 -13.89 31.29 2.64
N SER A 19 -12.69 30.75 2.64
CA SER A 19 -12.15 29.83 1.66
C SER A 19 -13.26 28.95 1.05
N GLU A 20 -13.09 28.62 -0.23
CA GLU A 20 -13.93 27.68 -0.99
C GLU A 20 -14.24 26.37 -0.24
N ASP A 21 -13.51 26.06 0.84
CA ASP A 21 -13.71 24.96 1.79
C ASP A 21 -15.01 24.99 2.62
N SER A 22 -15.75 26.11 2.65
CA SER A 22 -16.98 26.23 3.46
C SER A 22 -18.28 26.09 2.66
N ARG A 23 -18.19 25.85 1.35
CA ARG A 23 -19.36 25.64 0.49
C ARG A 23 -20.02 24.29 0.81
N ILE A 24 -21.23 24.34 1.37
CA ILE A 24 -22.06 23.15 1.56
C ILE A 24 -22.50 22.63 0.19
N LEU A 25 -22.05 21.42 -0.17
CA LEU A 25 -22.45 20.73 -1.39
C LEU A 25 -23.88 20.19 -1.24
N ASP A 26 -24.69 20.29 -2.29
CA ASP A 26 -25.99 19.62 -2.32
C ASP A 26 -25.84 18.09 -2.43
N GLU A 27 -26.93 17.34 -2.22
CA GLU A 27 -26.87 15.88 -2.20
C GLU A 27 -26.40 15.26 -3.52
N GLN A 28 -26.69 15.90 -4.65
CA GLN A 28 -26.28 15.42 -5.97
C GLN A 28 -24.80 15.68 -6.21
N GLU A 29 -24.31 16.86 -5.84
CA GLU A 29 -22.89 17.21 -5.87
C GLU A 29 -22.10 16.28 -4.93
N GLN A 30 -22.58 16.00 -3.71
CA GLN A 30 -21.91 15.06 -2.79
C GLN A 30 -21.77 13.65 -3.38
N GLU A 31 -22.84 13.13 -4.00
CA GLU A 31 -22.79 11.80 -4.64
C GLU A 31 -21.80 11.75 -5.80
N GLN A 32 -21.81 12.78 -6.65
CA GLN A 32 -20.86 12.89 -7.77
C GLN A 32 -19.42 12.90 -7.26
N TRP A 33 -19.13 13.72 -6.25
CA TRP A 33 -17.80 13.83 -5.66
C TRP A 33 -17.34 12.51 -5.03
N ILE A 34 -18.20 11.83 -4.26
CA ILE A 34 -17.87 10.52 -3.67
C ILE A 34 -17.61 9.49 -4.76
N SER A 35 -18.41 9.49 -5.83
CA SER A 35 -18.23 8.57 -6.96
C SER A 35 -16.88 8.80 -7.68
N GLU A 36 -16.50 10.06 -7.91
CA GLU A 36 -15.21 10.41 -8.50
C GLU A 36 -14.04 10.03 -7.59
N LEU A 37 -14.17 10.27 -6.28
CA LEU A 37 -13.15 9.90 -5.31
C LEU A 37 -12.97 8.37 -5.26
N ARG A 38 -14.06 7.60 -5.37
CA ARG A 38 -14.00 6.14 -5.45
C ARG A 38 -13.28 5.67 -6.71
N GLU A 39 -13.62 6.21 -7.88
CA GLU A 39 -12.94 5.85 -9.12
C GLU A 39 -11.44 6.20 -9.07
N LYS A 40 -11.10 7.38 -8.54
CA LYS A 40 -9.70 7.80 -8.34
C LYS A 40 -8.97 6.86 -7.37
N ALA A 41 -9.60 6.51 -6.24
CA ALA A 41 -9.03 5.59 -5.26
C ALA A 41 -8.80 4.19 -5.86
N GLU A 42 -9.76 3.62 -6.60
CA GLU A 42 -9.60 2.31 -7.25
C GLU A 42 -8.45 2.29 -8.27
N ASN A 43 -8.30 3.37 -9.03
CA ASN A 43 -7.19 3.52 -9.98
C ASN A 43 -5.83 3.64 -9.27
N LEU A 44 -5.77 4.38 -8.17
CA LEU A 44 -4.57 4.49 -7.33
C LEU A 44 -4.21 3.16 -6.67
N ASP A 45 -5.18 2.47 -6.08
CA ASP A 45 -5.04 1.12 -5.53
C ASP A 45 -4.40 0.18 -6.57
N ARG A 46 -5.00 0.11 -7.77
CA ARG A 46 -4.50 -0.74 -8.86
C ARG A 46 -3.05 -0.40 -9.24
N ARG A 47 -2.70 0.90 -9.26
CA ARG A 47 -1.34 1.34 -9.54
C ARG A 47 -0.37 0.94 -8.43
N ILE A 48 -0.74 1.11 -7.17
CA ILE A 48 0.05 0.73 -6.00
C ILE A 48 0.33 -0.78 -6.05
N TYR A 49 -0.71 -1.62 -6.17
CA TYR A 49 -0.53 -3.07 -6.28
C TYR A 49 0.43 -3.46 -7.41
N ARG A 50 0.25 -2.90 -8.60
CA ARG A 50 1.13 -3.18 -9.76
C ARG A 50 2.58 -2.76 -9.49
N GLN A 51 2.81 -1.60 -8.88
CA GLN A 51 4.15 -1.14 -8.54
C GLN A 51 4.80 -2.04 -7.49
N SER A 52 4.07 -2.38 -6.41
CA SER A 52 4.55 -3.31 -5.39
C SER A 52 4.91 -4.68 -5.97
N GLN A 53 4.10 -5.21 -6.91
CA GLN A 53 4.38 -6.46 -7.60
C GLN A 53 5.66 -6.39 -8.42
N VAL A 54 5.89 -5.30 -9.15
CA VAL A 54 7.12 -5.11 -9.94
C VAL A 54 8.35 -5.04 -9.05
N TYR A 55 8.32 -4.25 -7.97
CA TYR A 55 9.45 -4.16 -7.04
C TYR A 55 9.75 -5.49 -6.34
N THR A 56 8.70 -6.18 -5.89
CA THR A 56 8.84 -7.48 -5.24
C THR A 56 9.33 -8.54 -6.22
N GLY A 57 8.81 -8.55 -7.45
CA GLY A 57 9.21 -9.47 -8.51
C GLY A 57 10.67 -9.28 -8.91
N LEU A 58 11.12 -8.05 -9.09
CA LEU A 58 12.52 -7.73 -9.39
C LEU A 58 13.46 -8.18 -8.26
N SER A 59 13.08 -7.90 -7.00
CA SER A 59 13.82 -8.37 -5.83
C SER A 59 13.86 -9.89 -5.74
N CYS A 60 12.76 -10.57 -6.06
CA CYS A 60 12.68 -12.03 -6.10
C CYS A 60 13.65 -12.62 -7.13
N ILE A 61 13.62 -12.11 -8.36
CA ILE A 61 14.54 -12.54 -9.44
C ILE A 61 15.99 -12.36 -9.01
N LEU A 62 16.31 -11.23 -8.38
CA LEU A 62 17.66 -10.95 -7.88
C LEU A 62 18.12 -11.98 -6.84
N HIS A 63 17.25 -12.35 -5.90
CA HIS A 63 17.55 -13.41 -4.92
C HIS A 63 17.64 -14.79 -5.57
N VAL A 64 16.83 -15.10 -6.58
CA VAL A 64 16.94 -16.34 -7.35
C VAL A 64 18.30 -16.42 -8.06
N ILE A 65 18.75 -15.33 -8.69
CA ILE A 65 20.07 -15.28 -9.34
C ILE A 65 21.17 -15.56 -8.31
N LEU A 66 21.09 -14.95 -7.13
CA LEU A 66 22.05 -15.19 -6.05
C LEU A 66 22.03 -16.60 -5.48
N PHE A 67 20.86 -17.23 -5.47
CA PHE A 67 20.76 -18.62 -5.04
C PHE A 67 21.68 -19.52 -5.88
N PHE A 68 21.72 -19.26 -7.20
CA PHE A 68 22.61 -19.97 -8.12
C PHE A 68 24.03 -19.41 -8.16
N ARG A 69 24.23 -18.12 -7.88
CA ARG A 69 25.52 -17.41 -7.96
C ARG A 69 25.86 -16.67 -6.67
N LEU A 70 26.03 -17.43 -5.59
CA LEU A 70 26.33 -16.85 -4.28
C LEU A 70 27.71 -16.15 -4.23
N SER A 71 28.62 -16.51 -5.12
CA SER A 71 29.95 -15.90 -5.27
C SER A 71 29.92 -14.42 -5.67
N LEU A 72 28.74 -13.86 -6.00
CA LEU A 72 28.58 -12.44 -6.31
C LEU A 72 28.63 -11.53 -5.08
N LEU A 73 28.45 -12.07 -3.86
CA LEU A 73 28.27 -11.28 -2.65
C LEU A 73 29.54 -11.04 -1.83
N ASP A 74 30.48 -12.00 -1.80
CA ASP A 74 31.87 -11.87 -1.32
C ASP A 74 32.50 -13.27 -1.20
N GLU A 75 33.81 -13.33 -0.98
CA GLU A 75 34.56 -14.58 -0.78
C GLU A 75 34.17 -15.35 0.51
N THR A 76 33.62 -14.66 1.53
CA THR A 76 33.22 -15.30 2.80
C THR A 76 31.72 -15.16 3.07
N PRO A 77 30.88 -16.10 2.58
CA PRO A 77 29.45 -16.07 2.82
C PRO A 77 29.12 -16.27 4.32
N ILE A 78 27.96 -15.76 4.75
CA ILE A 78 27.39 -16.07 6.06
C ILE A 78 27.11 -17.58 6.18
N LEU A 79 27.12 -18.10 7.41
CA LEU A 79 26.71 -19.47 7.67
C LEU A 79 25.28 -19.68 7.14
N PHE A 80 25.06 -20.78 6.43
CA PHE A 80 23.77 -21.11 5.81
C PHE A 80 23.25 -20.08 4.79
N ALA A 81 24.13 -19.31 4.13
CA ALA A 81 23.73 -18.32 3.13
C ALA A 81 22.72 -18.83 2.10
N ARG A 82 22.89 -20.05 1.58
CA ARG A 82 21.92 -20.65 0.63
C ARG A 82 20.52 -20.85 1.22
N LEU A 83 20.44 -21.26 2.49
CA LEU A 83 19.18 -21.40 3.21
C LEU A 83 18.52 -20.02 3.38
N PHE A 84 19.30 -19.00 3.75
CA PHE A 84 18.78 -17.64 3.87
C PHE A 84 18.29 -17.09 2.53
N VAL A 85 19.03 -17.27 1.43
CA VAL A 85 18.52 -16.87 0.11
C VAL A 85 17.22 -17.59 -0.23
N PHE A 86 17.14 -18.90 0.02
CA PHE A 86 15.92 -19.67 -0.20
C PHE A 86 14.74 -19.12 0.61
N ILE A 87 14.96 -18.82 1.89
CA ILE A 87 13.95 -18.19 2.75
C ILE A 87 13.53 -16.82 2.19
N GLN A 88 14.47 -15.98 1.73
CA GLN A 88 14.13 -14.68 1.13
C GLN A 88 13.32 -14.82 -0.16
N VAL A 89 13.60 -15.84 -0.98
CA VAL A 89 12.77 -16.17 -2.15
C VAL A 89 11.35 -16.55 -1.71
N LEU A 90 11.20 -17.39 -0.68
CA LEU A 90 9.88 -17.74 -0.15
C LEU A 90 9.13 -16.53 0.43
N VAL A 91 9.83 -15.62 1.11
CA VAL A 91 9.28 -14.34 1.58
C VAL A 91 8.73 -13.54 0.40
N HIS A 92 9.50 -13.38 -0.68
CA HIS A 92 9.04 -12.65 -1.86
C HIS A 92 7.86 -13.34 -2.55
N VAL A 93 7.85 -14.67 -2.64
CA VAL A 93 6.70 -15.43 -3.17
C VAL A 93 5.45 -15.19 -2.31
N ASN A 94 5.60 -15.20 -0.98
CA ASN A 94 4.50 -14.88 -0.07
C ASN A 94 3.95 -13.47 -0.29
N LEU A 95 4.83 -12.47 -0.45
CA LEU A 95 4.43 -11.09 -0.74
C LEU A 95 3.73 -10.97 -2.11
N LEU A 96 4.19 -11.69 -3.12
CA LEU A 96 3.54 -11.71 -4.44
C LEU A 96 2.14 -12.31 -4.38
N ILE A 97 1.94 -13.38 -3.59
CA ILE A 97 0.61 -13.95 -3.34
C ILE A 97 -0.30 -12.91 -2.67
N LEU A 98 0.20 -12.24 -1.63
CA LEU A 98 -0.52 -11.21 -0.89
C LEU A 98 -0.93 -10.02 -1.78
N LEU A 99 -0.06 -9.61 -2.69
CA LEU A 99 -0.28 -8.51 -3.64
C LEU A 99 -1.19 -8.88 -4.82
N THR A 100 -1.67 -10.13 -4.90
CA THR A 100 -2.46 -10.62 -6.04
C THR A 100 -3.84 -11.13 -5.56
N PRO A 101 -4.74 -10.22 -5.13
CA PRO A 101 -6.04 -10.63 -4.59
C PRO A 101 -7.02 -11.15 -5.67
N THR A 102 -6.82 -10.82 -6.95
CA THR A 102 -7.86 -11.01 -7.99
C THR A 102 -7.40 -11.64 -9.29
N LEU A 103 -6.09 -11.84 -9.51
CA LEU A 103 -5.63 -12.53 -10.72
C LEU A 103 -5.57 -14.03 -10.48
N ASP A 104 -6.23 -14.76 -11.38
CA ASP A 104 -6.27 -16.24 -11.46
C ASP A 104 -4.92 -16.79 -11.95
N THR A 105 -3.85 -16.41 -11.26
CA THR A 105 -2.47 -16.80 -11.56
C THR A 105 -2.25 -18.23 -11.06
N PRO A 106 -1.34 -19.00 -11.71
CA PRO A 106 -1.00 -20.34 -11.25
C PRO A 106 -0.48 -20.34 -9.79
N VAL A 107 0.19 -19.27 -9.38
CA VAL A 107 0.68 -19.07 -8.01
C VAL A 107 -0.48 -18.93 -7.01
N HIS A 108 -1.53 -18.18 -7.37
CA HIS A 108 -2.71 -18.02 -6.52
C HIS A 108 -3.51 -19.34 -6.41
N ARG A 109 -3.57 -20.15 -7.47
CA ARG A 109 -4.16 -21.50 -7.40
C ARG A 109 -3.39 -22.41 -6.44
N LEU A 110 -2.07 -22.39 -6.50
CA LEU A 110 -1.21 -23.15 -5.58
C LEU A 110 -1.40 -22.68 -4.12
N ALA A 111 -1.57 -21.37 -3.90
CA ALA A 111 -1.81 -20.81 -2.58
C ALA A 111 -3.17 -21.24 -2.00
N LYS A 112 -4.22 -21.39 -2.83
CA LYS A 112 -5.53 -21.90 -2.39
C LYS A 112 -5.48 -23.32 -1.86
N GLU A 113 -4.55 -24.14 -2.34
CA GLU A 113 -4.36 -25.51 -1.87
C GLU A 113 -3.59 -25.60 -0.54
N LEU A 114 -2.98 -24.49 -0.08
CA LEU A 114 -2.18 -24.43 1.13
C LEU A 114 -2.92 -23.67 2.24
N PRO A 115 -3.39 -24.35 3.32
CA PRO A 115 -4.31 -23.78 4.32
C PRO A 115 -3.74 -22.67 5.21
N ARG A 116 -2.52 -22.18 4.94
CA ARG A 116 -1.82 -21.15 5.73
C ARG A 116 -1.14 -20.07 4.89
N LEU A 117 -1.35 -20.07 3.58
CA LEU A 117 -0.82 -19.03 2.69
C LEU A 117 -1.95 -18.09 2.22
N PRO A 118 -1.69 -16.78 2.10
CA PRO A 118 -0.44 -16.09 2.45
C PRO A 118 -0.23 -15.92 3.97
N LEU A 119 1.04 -15.94 4.40
CA LEU A 119 1.44 -15.61 5.77
C LEU A 119 1.19 -14.12 6.06
N PRO A 120 0.83 -13.76 7.30
CA PRO A 120 0.63 -12.37 7.68
C PRO A 120 1.93 -11.57 7.58
N ILE A 121 1.81 -10.28 7.26
CA ILE A 121 2.95 -9.39 7.01
C ILE A 121 3.93 -9.30 8.19
N PRO A 122 3.49 -9.18 9.47
CA PRO A 122 4.42 -9.12 10.61
C PRO A 122 5.31 -10.37 10.73
N LEU A 123 4.74 -11.54 10.47
CA LEU A 123 5.48 -12.80 10.47
C LEU A 123 6.47 -12.83 9.30
N THR A 124 6.03 -12.42 8.12
CA THR A 124 6.86 -12.30 6.92
C THR A 124 8.06 -11.37 7.16
N LEU A 125 7.84 -10.23 7.82
CA LEU A 125 8.88 -9.28 8.18
C LEU A 125 9.87 -9.88 9.19
N GLY A 126 9.36 -10.60 10.20
CA GLY A 126 10.21 -11.31 11.17
C GLY A 126 11.14 -12.32 10.48
N VAL A 127 10.59 -13.12 9.56
CA VAL A 127 11.36 -14.09 8.76
C VAL A 127 12.37 -13.40 7.85
N ALA A 128 11.96 -12.33 7.16
CA ALA A 128 12.84 -11.54 6.28
C ALA A 128 14.02 -10.89 7.02
N SER A 129 13.84 -10.60 8.31
CA SER A 129 14.83 -9.95 9.17
C SER A 129 15.87 -10.92 9.75
N LEU A 130 15.67 -12.25 9.63
CA LEU A 130 16.63 -13.23 10.17
C LEU A 130 18.00 -13.15 9.50
N ALA A 131 18.05 -13.08 8.18
CA ALA A 131 19.31 -13.00 7.44
C ALA A 131 20.15 -11.75 7.78
N PRO A 132 19.58 -10.52 7.77
CA PRO A 132 20.35 -9.34 8.14
C PRO A 132 20.75 -9.34 9.62
N LEU A 133 19.93 -9.87 10.53
CA LEU A 133 20.29 -10.04 11.94
C LEU A 133 21.49 -10.97 12.11
N VAL A 134 21.48 -12.12 11.43
CA VAL A 134 22.60 -13.08 11.47
C VAL A 134 23.86 -12.47 10.85
N SER A 135 23.74 -11.73 9.74
CA SER A 135 24.85 -11.00 9.13
C SER A 135 25.47 -9.98 10.09
N PHE A 136 24.62 -9.19 10.75
CA PHE A 136 25.03 -8.17 11.71
C PHE A 136 25.72 -8.77 12.94
N LEU A 137 25.12 -9.80 13.55
CA LEU A 137 25.68 -10.49 14.73
C LEU A 137 26.96 -11.25 14.41
N SER A 138 27.15 -11.67 13.16
CA SER A 138 28.37 -12.33 12.70
C SER A 138 29.52 -11.35 12.40
N GLY A 139 29.34 -10.05 12.65
CA GLY A 139 30.37 -9.03 12.41
C GLY A 139 30.74 -8.85 10.94
N ARG A 140 29.79 -9.10 10.03
CA ARG A 140 30.00 -8.96 8.59
C ARG A 140 30.04 -7.50 8.15
N SER A 141 30.52 -7.27 6.93
CA SER A 141 30.57 -5.94 6.34
C SER A 141 29.17 -5.30 6.26
N TRP A 142 29.13 -3.97 6.33
CA TRP A 142 27.89 -3.21 6.15
C TRP A 142 27.26 -3.42 4.77
N THR A 143 28.07 -3.69 3.75
CA THR A 143 27.61 -4.04 2.40
C THR A 143 26.84 -5.35 2.40
N GLN A 144 27.39 -6.40 3.04
CA GLN A 144 26.73 -7.69 3.14
C GLN A 144 25.44 -7.59 3.98
N THR A 145 25.48 -6.89 5.10
CA THR A 145 24.29 -6.69 5.95
C THR A 145 23.20 -5.90 5.23
N GLY A 146 23.58 -4.83 4.52
CA GLY A 146 22.66 -4.06 3.69
C GLY A 146 22.02 -4.91 2.60
N TRP A 147 22.80 -5.80 1.98
CA TRP A 147 22.27 -6.74 1.01
C TRP A 147 21.22 -7.67 1.59
N TRP A 148 21.51 -8.31 2.73
CA TRP A 148 20.56 -9.20 3.39
C TRP A 148 19.32 -8.47 3.90
N SER A 149 19.39 -7.15 4.06
CA SER A 149 18.26 -6.31 4.51
C SER A 149 17.25 -6.01 3.39
N VAL A 150 17.60 -6.23 2.12
CA VAL A 150 16.75 -5.88 0.96
C VAL A 150 15.35 -6.48 1.08
N ALA A 151 15.23 -7.77 1.39
CA ALA A 151 13.93 -8.42 1.50
C ALA A 151 13.09 -7.89 2.66
N ALA A 152 13.72 -7.52 3.78
CA ALA A 152 13.04 -6.91 4.93
C ALA A 152 12.53 -5.50 4.57
N VAL A 153 13.34 -4.71 3.88
CA VAL A 153 12.95 -3.38 3.37
C VAL A 153 11.79 -3.49 2.37
N ILE A 154 11.85 -4.42 1.42
CA ILE A 154 10.74 -4.65 0.47
C ILE A 154 9.47 -5.07 1.21
N THR A 155 9.58 -5.95 2.22
CA THR A 155 8.44 -6.35 3.05
C THR A 155 7.81 -5.15 3.76
N LEU A 156 8.64 -4.27 4.33
CA LEU A 156 8.20 -3.04 4.99
C LEU A 156 7.51 -2.08 4.02
N LEU A 157 8.07 -1.89 2.81
CA LEU A 157 7.45 -1.06 1.78
C LEU A 157 6.09 -1.59 1.36
N VAL A 158 5.97 -2.91 1.15
CA VAL A 158 4.70 -3.56 0.83
C VAL A 158 3.69 -3.36 1.96
N TRP A 159 4.12 -3.47 3.22
CA TRP A 159 3.26 -3.21 4.37
C TRP A 159 2.68 -1.80 4.37
N ILE A 160 3.55 -0.78 4.21
CA ILE A 160 3.15 0.63 4.15
C ILE A 160 2.18 0.87 3.00
N MET A 161 2.46 0.30 1.83
CA MET A 161 1.59 0.42 0.65
C MET A 161 0.20 -0.18 0.87
N LEU A 162 0.13 -1.36 1.50
CA LEU A 162 -1.15 -2.02 1.81
C LEU A 162 -1.94 -1.26 2.87
N GLN A 163 -1.25 -0.71 3.87
CA GLN A 163 -1.89 0.15 4.87
C GLN A 163 -2.48 1.40 4.22
N SER A 164 -1.75 2.06 3.31
CA SER A 164 -2.27 3.20 2.56
C SER A 164 -3.53 2.89 1.76
N VAL A 165 -3.63 1.69 1.17
CA VAL A 165 -4.84 1.23 0.46
C VAL A 165 -6.00 1.05 1.45
N GLN A 166 -5.74 0.43 2.60
CA GLN A 166 -6.75 0.21 3.63
C GLN A 166 -7.26 1.53 4.24
N ASP A 167 -6.36 2.48 4.50
CA ASP A 167 -6.69 3.81 4.99
C ASP A 167 -7.54 4.57 3.97
N SER A 168 -7.19 4.49 2.67
CA SER A 168 -7.98 5.11 1.61
C SER A 168 -9.41 4.58 1.56
N ARG A 169 -9.62 3.28 1.73
CA ARG A 169 -10.96 2.66 1.76
C ARG A 169 -11.75 3.08 2.99
N THR A 170 -11.11 3.04 4.16
CA THR A 170 -11.73 3.42 5.43
C THR A 170 -12.18 4.89 5.42
N ASN A 171 -11.36 5.77 4.84
CA ASN A 171 -11.70 7.18 4.67
C ASN A 171 -12.90 7.37 3.73
N LEU A 172 -12.99 6.59 2.66
CA LEU A 172 -14.10 6.64 1.71
C LEU A 172 -15.41 6.16 2.35
N GLU A 173 -15.36 5.06 3.10
CA GLU A 173 -16.49 4.59 3.91
C GLU A 173 -16.92 5.61 4.96
N HIS A 174 -15.97 6.36 5.51
CA HIS A 174 -16.28 7.43 6.46
C HIS A 174 -16.96 8.62 5.77
N LEU A 175 -16.48 9.03 4.59
CA LEU A 175 -17.11 10.07 3.77
C LEU A 175 -18.55 9.70 3.39
N GLU A 176 -18.80 8.44 3.04
CA GLU A 176 -20.15 7.94 2.75
C GLU A 176 -21.09 8.05 3.95
N LYS A 177 -20.58 7.81 5.18
CA LYS A 177 -21.35 7.96 6.42
C LYS A 177 -21.66 9.42 6.77
N LEU A 178 -20.89 10.37 6.23
CA LEU A 178 -21.09 11.81 6.44
C LEU A 178 -22.02 12.45 5.42
N LYS A 179 -22.49 11.68 4.43
CA LYS A 179 -23.48 12.15 3.45
C LYS A 179 -24.73 12.68 4.17
N TYR A 180 -25.13 13.90 3.82
CA TYR A 180 -26.32 14.52 4.39
C TYR A 180 -27.59 13.89 3.78
N ASP A 181 -28.59 13.57 4.63
CA ASP A 181 -29.93 13.14 4.22
C ASP A 181 -30.91 14.25 4.63
N ALA A 182 -31.23 15.15 3.71
CA ALA A 182 -32.24 16.17 3.90
C ALA A 182 -33.62 15.52 3.79
N LYS A 183 -34.13 14.97 4.89
CA LYS A 183 -35.55 14.60 4.96
C LYS A 183 -36.37 15.88 4.82
N GLY A 184 -36.92 16.08 3.62
CA GLY A 184 -37.59 17.30 3.21
C GLY A 184 -38.56 17.84 4.26
N ALA A 185 -38.53 19.16 4.43
CA ALA A 185 -39.61 19.94 5.03
C ALA A 185 -40.74 20.13 4.01
#